data_AF-A0A1G5SUX3-F1
#
_entry.id   AF-A0A1G5SUX3-F1
#
_cell.length_a   1.000
_cell.length_b   1.000
_cell.length_c   1.000
_cell.angle_alpha   90.00
_cell.angle_beta   90.00
_cell.angle_gamma   90.00
#
_symmetry.space_group_name_H-M   'P 1'
#
loop_
_entity.id
_entity.type
_entity.pdbx_description
1 polymer ?
#
loop_
_entity_poly.entity_id
_entity_poly.type
_entity_poly.pdbx_seq_one_letter_code
_entity_poly.pdbx_strand_id
1 'polypeptide(L)'
;MLQDTSLRIGLPASMPPRPMADRLADASPTPGELCRADRTARMVQALPDDGAVVIVHSPGAVILIREAIRELRGTEVAAQTRVVAAPTMADERRVTAGLSLPVFRDHFVDEQREYARAVMQAWRL
;
A
#
# COMPACT_ATOMS: atom_id res chain seq x y z
N MET A 1 -13.47 47.35 8.33
CA MET A 1 -14.33 46.50 7.49
C MET A 1 -13.50 46.04 6.29
N LEU A 2 -13.01 44.80 6.30
CA LEU A 2 -12.27 44.23 5.17
C LEU A 2 -13.27 43.82 4.09
N GLN A 3 -13.05 44.28 2.85
CA GLN A 3 -13.81 43.88 1.69
C GLN A 3 -13.26 42.53 1.19
N ASP A 4 -14.10 41.51 1.25
CA ASP A 4 -13.83 40.18 0.71
C ASP A 4 -13.77 40.25 -0.82
N THR A 5 -12.56 40.16 -1.37
CA THR A 5 -12.35 40.21 -2.82
C THR A 5 -12.53 38.80 -3.36
N SER A 6 -13.73 38.48 -3.84
CA SER A 6 -14.01 37.19 -4.46
C SER A 6 -13.20 37.05 -5.76
N LEU A 7 -12.20 36.16 -5.75
CA LEU A 7 -11.48 35.71 -6.94
C LEU A 7 -12.46 35.00 -7.88
N ARG A 8 -12.95 35.71 -8.90
CA ARG A 8 -13.72 35.12 -10.00
C ARG A 8 -12.75 34.47 -10.99
N ILE A 9 -12.46 33.18 -10.79
CA ILE A 9 -11.83 32.35 -11.80
C ILE A 9 -12.89 32.03 -12.85
N GLY A 10 -12.77 32.63 -14.04
CA GLY A 10 -13.59 32.29 -15.19
C GLY A 10 -13.28 30.87 -15.67
N LEU A 11 -14.19 29.93 -15.42
CA LEU A 11 -14.26 28.65 -16.10
C LEU A 11 -15.54 28.64 -16.95
N PRO A 12 -15.47 28.36 -18.27
CA PRO A 12 -16.68 28.13 -19.04
C PRO A 12 -17.37 26.85 -18.54
N ALA A 13 -18.61 27.00 -18.10
CA ALA A 13 -19.46 25.88 -17.71
C ALA A 13 -20.06 25.22 -18.97
N SER A 14 -19.64 23.99 -19.28
CA SER A 14 -20.55 22.97 -19.85
C SER A 14 -19.92 21.57 -19.87
N MET A 15 -19.69 21.01 -18.69
CA MET A 15 -19.86 19.57 -18.46
C MET A 15 -20.14 19.40 -16.96
N PRO A 16 -21.17 18.63 -16.55
CA PRO A 16 -21.31 18.31 -15.13
C PRO A 16 -20.00 17.65 -14.67
N PRO A 17 -19.38 18.09 -13.57
CA PRO A 17 -18.20 17.42 -13.06
C PRO A 17 -18.61 15.97 -12.80
N ARG A 18 -18.02 15.02 -13.55
CA ARG A 18 -18.24 13.60 -13.29
C ARG A 18 -17.97 13.36 -11.80
N PRO A 19 -18.83 12.57 -11.13
CA PRO A 19 -18.60 12.16 -9.75
C PRO A 19 -17.15 11.74 -9.55
N MET A 20 -16.53 12.19 -8.46
CA MET A 20 -15.11 11.89 -8.18
C MET A 20 -14.83 10.38 -8.15
N ALA A 21 -15.84 9.57 -7.81
CA ALA A 21 -15.81 8.11 -7.90
C ALA A 21 -15.60 7.60 -9.33
N ASP A 22 -16.29 8.16 -10.32
CA ASP A 22 -16.15 7.78 -11.74
C ASP A 22 -14.78 8.19 -12.28
N ARG A 23 -14.23 9.31 -11.79
CA ARG A 23 -12.87 9.76 -12.14
C ARG A 23 -11.78 8.87 -11.54
N LEU A 24 -12.03 8.28 -10.38
CA LEU A 24 -11.11 7.33 -9.74
C LEU A 24 -11.16 5.96 -10.42
N ALA A 25 -12.34 5.53 -10.88
CA ALA A 25 -12.53 4.26 -11.58
C ALA A 25 -11.85 4.22 -12.96
N ASP A 26 -11.80 5.36 -13.66
CA ASP A 26 -11.12 5.51 -14.96
C ASP A 26 -9.61 5.80 -14.84
N ALA A 27 -9.09 5.98 -13.62
CA ALA A 27 -7.70 6.33 -13.43
C ALA A 27 -6.80 5.13 -13.77
N SER A 28 -6.01 5.26 -14.85
CA SER A 28 -4.92 4.33 -15.10
C SER A 28 -3.98 4.31 -13.90
N PRO A 29 -3.48 3.13 -13.49
CA PRO A 29 -2.59 3.04 -12.36
C PRO A 29 -1.37 3.93 -12.60
N THR A 30 -1.04 4.75 -11.61
CA THR A 30 0.14 5.59 -11.63
C THR A 30 1.40 4.71 -11.67
N PRO A 31 2.54 5.23 -12.19
CA PRO A 31 3.81 4.51 -12.14
C PRO A 31 4.20 4.06 -10.72
N GLY A 32 3.81 4.85 -9.71
CA GLY A 32 3.99 4.49 -8.31
C GLY A 32 3.20 3.23 -7.95
N GLU A 33 1.90 3.18 -8.25
CA GLU A 33 1.04 2.03 -7.97
C GLU A 33 1.51 0.75 -8.68
N LEU A 34 1.97 0.85 -9.92
CA LEU A 34 2.57 -0.29 -10.64
C LEU A 34 3.83 -0.80 -9.94
N CYS A 35 4.71 0.10 -9.49
CA CYS A 35 5.91 -0.26 -8.74
C CYS A 35 5.57 -0.98 -7.41
N ARG A 36 4.50 -0.53 -6.72
CA ARG A 36 4.02 -1.21 -5.49
C ARG A 36 3.53 -2.62 -5.77
N ALA A 37 2.73 -2.77 -6.82
CA ALA A 37 2.21 -4.06 -7.25
C ALA A 37 3.37 -5.03 -7.59
N ASP A 38 4.39 -4.56 -8.32
CA ASP A 38 5.58 -5.35 -8.65
C ASP A 38 6.37 -5.77 -7.41
N ARG A 39 6.57 -4.88 -6.43
CA ARG A 39 7.25 -5.23 -5.16
C ARG A 39 6.47 -6.29 -4.39
N THR A 40 5.14 -6.13 -4.30
CA THR A 40 4.27 -7.13 -3.67
C THR A 40 4.38 -8.48 -4.38
N ALA A 41 4.28 -8.50 -5.72
CA ALA A 41 4.36 -9.72 -6.50
C ALA A 41 5.69 -10.44 -6.29
N ARG A 42 6.82 -9.71 -6.27
CA ARG A 42 8.14 -10.28 -5.98
C ARG A 42 8.24 -10.87 -4.59
N MET A 43 7.73 -10.18 -3.57
CA MET A 43 7.68 -10.72 -2.20
C MET A 43 6.86 -12.01 -2.15
N VAL A 44 5.68 -12.02 -2.77
CA VAL A 44 4.79 -13.18 -2.81
C VAL A 44 5.44 -14.36 -3.56
N GLN A 45 6.14 -14.11 -4.67
CA GLN A 45 6.89 -15.13 -5.40
C GLN A 45 8.06 -15.70 -4.61
N ALA A 46 8.62 -14.95 -3.66
CA ALA A 46 9.72 -15.39 -2.81
C ALA A 46 9.27 -16.22 -1.59
N LEU A 47 7.97 -16.35 -1.33
CA LEU A 47 7.48 -17.15 -0.21
C LEU A 47 7.89 -18.62 -0.36
N PRO A 48 8.27 -19.32 0.71
CA PRO A 48 8.49 -20.76 0.65
C PRO A 48 7.16 -21.52 0.55
N ASP A 49 7.21 -22.74 0.01
CA ASP A 49 6.01 -23.57 -0.16
C ASP A 49 5.54 -24.21 1.16
N ASP A 50 6.43 -24.36 2.14
CA ASP A 50 6.20 -25.04 3.43
C ASP A 50 5.71 -24.11 4.56
N GLY A 51 5.46 -22.84 4.24
CA GLY A 51 4.80 -21.88 5.10
C GLY A 51 5.66 -20.68 5.51
N ALA A 52 4.98 -19.56 5.71
CA ALA A 52 5.61 -18.29 6.05
C ALA A 52 4.67 -17.39 6.85
N VAL A 53 5.24 -16.35 7.46
CA VAL A 53 4.48 -15.25 8.05
C VAL A 53 4.73 -13.98 7.25
N VAL A 54 3.66 -13.38 6.74
CA VAL A 54 3.73 -12.07 6.07
C VAL A 54 3.17 -11.02 7.01
N ILE A 55 4.00 -10.04 7.34
CA ILE A 55 3.64 -8.88 8.14
C ILE A 55 3.21 -7.75 7.21
N VAL A 56 2.02 -7.22 7.45
CA VAL A 56 1.52 -6.02 6.76
C VAL A 56 1.32 -4.89 7.75
N HIS A 57 1.78 -3.69 7.42
CA HIS A 57 1.67 -2.54 8.31
C HIS A 57 0.39 -1.72 8.10
N SER A 58 -0.29 -1.93 6.97
CA SER A 58 -1.65 -1.45 6.75
C SER A 58 -2.66 -2.58 6.98
N PRO A 59 -3.60 -2.46 7.94
CA PRO A 59 -4.65 -3.46 8.14
C PRO A 59 -5.48 -3.73 6.88
N GLY A 60 -5.70 -2.71 6.05
CA GLY A 60 -6.44 -2.85 4.79
C GLY A 60 -5.72 -3.70 3.74
N ALA A 61 -4.40 -3.88 3.86
CA ALA A 61 -3.62 -4.68 2.92
C ALA A 61 -3.70 -6.19 3.19
N VAL A 62 -4.22 -6.63 4.35
CA VAL A 62 -4.28 -8.06 4.69
C VAL A 62 -5.04 -8.87 3.64
N ILE A 63 -6.20 -8.38 3.20
CA ILE A 63 -7.06 -9.09 2.24
C ILE A 63 -6.35 -9.15 0.88
N LEU A 64 -5.86 -8.00 0.40
CA LEU A 64 -5.14 -7.89 -0.86
C LEU A 64 -3.93 -8.82 -0.93
N ILE A 65 -3.15 -8.92 0.15
CA ILE A 65 -1.97 -9.79 0.20
C ILE A 65 -2.37 -11.26 0.22
N ARG A 66 -3.44 -11.64 0.95
CA ARG A 66 -3.97 -13.01 0.92
C ARG A 66 -4.44 -13.41 -0.47
N GLU A 67 -5.12 -12.51 -1.17
CA GLU A 67 -5.58 -12.70 -2.54
C GLU A 67 -4.38 -12.84 -3.49
N ALA A 68 -3.42 -11.92 -3.41
CA ALA A 68 -2.20 -11.99 -4.22
C ALA A 68 -1.43 -13.32 -4.02
N ILE A 69 -1.32 -13.81 -2.78
CA ILE A 69 -0.69 -15.13 -2.52
C ILE A 69 -1.49 -16.24 -3.19
N ARG A 70 -2.82 -16.24 -3.06
CA ARG A 70 -3.67 -17.27 -3.67
C ARG A 70 -3.57 -17.24 -5.20
N GLU A 71 -3.58 -16.05 -5.80
CA GLU A 71 -3.52 -15.87 -7.25
C GLU A 71 -2.15 -16.25 -7.82
N LEU A 72 -1.06 -15.83 -7.18
CA LEU A 72 0.30 -16.00 -7.71
C LEU A 72 0.95 -17.34 -7.30
N ARG A 73 0.54 -17.93 -6.17
CA ARG A 73 1.17 -19.13 -5.59
C ARG A 73 0.21 -20.29 -5.35
N GLY A 74 -1.08 -20.07 -5.55
CA GLY A 74 -2.10 -21.10 -5.38
C GLY A 74 -2.59 -21.25 -3.94
N THR A 75 -3.65 -22.05 -3.80
CA THR A 75 -4.39 -22.21 -2.54
C THR A 75 -3.56 -22.90 -1.45
N GLU A 76 -2.65 -23.80 -1.82
CA GLU A 76 -1.84 -24.54 -0.85
C GLU A 76 -0.85 -23.62 -0.11
N VAL A 77 -0.04 -22.86 -0.85
CA VAL A 77 0.87 -21.86 -0.27
C VAL A 77 0.10 -20.80 0.51
N ALA A 78 -1.07 -20.38 0.02
CA ALA A 78 -1.94 -19.45 0.73
C ALA A 78 -2.47 -20.01 2.07
N ALA A 79 -2.75 -21.31 2.15
CA ALA A 79 -3.18 -21.96 3.40
C ALA A 79 -2.02 -22.09 4.41
N GLN A 80 -0.80 -22.28 3.93
CA GLN A 80 0.41 -22.39 4.77
C GLN A 80 0.99 -21.01 5.14
N THR A 81 0.58 -19.95 4.46
CA THR A 81 1.06 -18.58 4.72
C THR A 81 0.12 -17.82 5.65
N ARG A 82 0.65 -17.36 6.79
CA ARG A 82 -0.09 -16.52 7.74
C ARG A 82 0.18 -15.04 7.45
N VAL A 83 -0.84 -14.32 6.97
CA VAL A 83 -0.79 -12.86 6.82
C VAL A 83 -1.33 -12.19 8.09
N VAL A 84 -0.52 -11.33 8.72
CA VAL A 84 -0.82 -10.66 9.99
C VAL A 84 -0.61 -9.16 9.86
N ALA A 85 -1.61 -8.39 10.30
CA ALA A 85 -1.46 -6.94 10.43
C ALA A 85 -0.65 -6.60 11.69
N ALA A 86 0.37 -5.76 11.53
CA ALA A 86 1.16 -5.17 12.60
C ALA A 86 1.35 -3.68 12.32
N PRO A 87 0.40 -2.82 12.72
CA PRO A 87 0.45 -1.38 12.39
C PRO A 87 1.66 -0.65 12.95
N THR A 88 2.25 -1.20 14.02
CA THR A 88 3.44 -0.63 14.66
C THR A 88 4.58 -1.64 14.75
N MET A 89 5.81 -1.13 14.85
CA MET A 89 7.00 -1.97 15.12
C MET A 89 6.89 -2.75 16.44
N ALA A 90 6.14 -2.23 17.42
CA ALA A 90 5.89 -2.94 18.66
C ALA A 90 4.99 -4.16 18.45
N ASP A 91 3.95 -4.01 17.62
CA ASP A 91 3.06 -5.11 17.26
C ASP A 91 3.80 -6.16 16.43
N GLU A 92 4.64 -5.74 15.49
CA GLU A 92 5.46 -6.67 14.69
C GLU A 92 6.35 -7.50 15.61
N ARG A 93 7.05 -6.86 16.56
CA ARG A 93 7.89 -7.57 17.53
C ARG A 93 7.12 -8.59 18.35
N ARG A 94 5.88 -8.28 18.77
CA ARG A 94 5.03 -9.23 19.49
C ARG A 94 4.61 -10.40 18.61
N VAL A 95 4.27 -10.15 17.35
CA VAL A 95 3.84 -11.18 16.39
C VAL A 95 5.01 -12.10 16.00
N THR A 96 6.21 -11.54 15.86
CA THR A 96 7.38 -12.25 15.36
C THR A 96 8.21 -12.93 16.45
N ALA A 97 7.99 -12.59 17.72
CA ALA A 97 8.67 -13.20 18.85
C ALA A 97 8.40 -14.71 18.92
N GLY A 98 9.48 -15.51 18.88
CA GLY A 98 9.41 -16.96 19.04
C GLY A 98 8.85 -17.72 17.83
N LEU A 99 8.69 -17.07 16.68
CA LEU A 99 8.32 -17.78 15.44
C LEU A 99 9.50 -18.61 14.91
N SER A 100 9.19 -19.82 14.47
CA SER A 100 10.11 -20.68 13.73
C SER A 100 9.98 -20.53 12.20
N LEU A 101 8.88 -19.95 11.73
CA LEU A 101 8.62 -19.72 10.30
C LEU A 101 9.35 -18.47 9.80
N PRO A 102 9.76 -18.45 8.51
CA PRO A 102 10.35 -17.27 7.90
C PRO A 102 9.34 -16.11 7.84
N VAL A 103 9.84 -14.89 8.09
CA VAL A 103 9.04 -13.67 8.18
C VAL A 103 9.35 -12.74 7.01
N PHE A 104 8.31 -12.42 6.24
CA PHE A 104 8.32 -11.44 5.16
C PHE A 104 7.54 -10.19 5.58
N ARG A 105 7.93 -9.03 5.05
CA ARG A 105 7.32 -7.73 5.41
C ARG A 105 6.85 -7.03 4.14
N ASP A 106 5.69 -6.41 4.21
CA ASP A 106 5.27 -5.47 3.18
C ASP A 106 6.24 -4.28 3.10
N HIS A 107 6.22 -3.62 1.94
CA HIS A 107 7.14 -2.52 1.66
C HIS A 107 6.64 -1.17 2.23
N PHE A 108 5.53 -1.14 2.96
CA PHE A 108 4.89 0.09 3.43
C PHE A 108 5.81 0.97 4.27
N VAL A 109 6.54 0.38 5.22
CA VAL A 109 7.45 1.13 6.10
C VAL A 109 8.60 1.76 5.30
N ASP A 110 9.13 1.05 4.32
CA ASP A 110 10.21 1.56 3.47
C ASP A 110 9.71 2.68 2.56
N GLU A 111 8.49 2.58 2.04
CA GLU A 111 7.88 3.68 1.28
C GLU A 111 7.67 4.93 2.13
N GLN A 112 7.18 4.79 3.37
CA GLN A 112 7.02 5.94 4.27
C GLN A 112 8.37 6.61 4.56
N ARG A 113 9.44 5.82 4.68
CA ARG A 113 10.80 6.34 4.84
C ARG A 113 11.30 7.04 3.59
N GLU A 114 11.09 6.46 2.40
CA GLU A 114 11.43 7.07 1.11
C GLU A 114 10.71 8.41 0.93
N TYR A 115 9.40 8.44 1.21
CA TYR A 115 8.58 9.64 1.17
C TYR A 115 9.07 10.71 2.15
N ALA A 116 9.30 10.35 3.42
CA ALA A 116 9.81 11.28 4.41
C ALA A 116 11.17 11.89 4.01
N ARG A 117 12.09 11.09 3.45
CA ARG A 117 13.36 11.60 2.92
C ARG A 117 13.14 12.58 1.77
N ALA A 118 12.25 12.25 0.83
CA ALA A 118 11.94 13.11 -0.31
C ALA A 118 11.35 14.46 0.12
N VAL A 119 10.41 14.46 1.07
CA VAL A 119 9.83 15.69 1.64
C VAL A 119 10.90 16.54 2.33
N MET A 120 11.74 15.92 3.15
CA MET A 120 12.83 16.63 3.85
C MET A 120 13.87 17.22 2.90
N GLN A 121 14.10 16.61 1.73
CA GLN A 121 14.97 17.16 0.69
C GLN A 121 14.30 18.31 -0.07
N ALA A 122 13.01 18.16 -0.40
CA ALA A 122 12.25 19.19 -1.11
C ALA A 122 12.13 20.50 -0.30
N TRP A 123 12.06 20.42 1.03
CA TRP A 123 11.99 21.59 1.92
C TRP A 123 13.35 22.22 2.26
N ARG A 124 14.45 21.67 1.72
CA ARG A 124 15.80 22.25 1.81
C ARG A 124 16.16 23.12 0.60
N LEU A 125 15.24 23.26 -0.36
CA LEU A 125 15.33 24.15 -1.53
C LEU A 125 14.48 25.39 -1.29
#